data_AF-A0A9E5HP28-F1
#
_entry.id   AF-A0A9E5HP28-F1
#
_cell.length_a   1.000
_cell.length_b   1.000
_cell.length_c   1.000
_cell.angle_alpha   90.00
_cell.angle_beta   90.00
_cell.angle_gamma   90.00
#
_symmetry.space_group_name_H-M   'P 1'
#
loop_
_entity.id
_entity.type
_entity.pdbx_description
1 polymer ?
#
loop_
_entity_poly.entity_id
_entity_poly.type
_entity_poly.pdbx_seq_one_letter_code
_entity_poly.pdbx_strand_id
1 'polypeptide(L)' 'MKEMDPVTAKALLKRHLKATKELISEHEFEQLAFRKNLMRESGELTKLGWKLAKVTESDDSVLDF' A
#
# COMPACT_ATOMS: atom_id res chain seq x y z
N MET A 1 -1.83 9.40 18.40
CA MET A 1 -2.20 8.97 17.03
C MET A 1 -2.92 7.63 17.16
N LYS A 2 -4.11 7.46 16.56
CA LYS A 2 -4.70 6.11 16.47
C LYS A 2 -3.77 5.26 15.61
N GLU A 3 -3.44 4.06 16.07
CA GLU A 3 -2.70 3.11 15.24
C GLU A 3 -3.61 2.67 14.09
N MET A 4 -3.13 2.82 12.87
CA MET A 4 -3.79 2.36 11.65
C MET A 4 -3.86 0.84 11.67
N ASP A 5 -5.04 0.27 11.43
CA ASP A 5 -5.17 -1.18 11.38
C ASP A 5 -4.56 -1.75 10.08
N PRO A 6 -4.13 -3.03 10.08
CA PRO A 6 -3.46 -3.65 8.93
C PRO A 6 -4.31 -3.70 7.65
N VAL A 7 -5.65 -3.74 7.76
CA VAL A 7 -6.54 -3.80 6.60
C VAL A 7 -6.56 -2.44 5.92
N THR A 8 -6.74 -1.36 6.69
CA THR A 8 -6.67 0.01 6.20
C THR A 8 -5.31 0.31 5.56
N ALA A 9 -4.22 -0.12 6.20
CA ALA A 9 -2.88 0.08 5.68
C ALA A 9 -2.65 -0.59 4.33
N LYS A 10 -3.12 -1.84 4.16
CA LYS A 10 -3.08 -2.54 2.86
C LYS A 10 -3.93 -1.85 1.81
N ALA A 11 -5.12 -1.36 2.17
CA ALA A 11 -5.99 -0.64 1.25
C ALA A 11 -5.35 0.66 0.75
N LEU A 12 -4.72 1.43 1.65
CA LEU A 12 -3.96 2.63 1.30
C LEU A 12 -2.76 2.32 0.41
N LEU A 13 -2.03 1.25 0.70
CA LEU A 13 -0.92 0.80 -0.15
C LEU A 13 -1.41 0.42 -1.57
N LYS A 14 -2.53 -0.32 -1.67
CA LYS A 14 -3.15 -0.67 -2.96
C LYS A 14 -3.56 0.58 -3.73
N ARG A 15 -4.17 1.56 -3.04
CA ARG A 15 -4.54 2.87 -3.63
C ARG A 15 -3.31 3.61 -4.15
N HIS A 16 -2.25 3.71 -3.36
CA HIS A 16 -1.00 4.35 -3.76
C HIS A 16 -0.42 3.75 -5.05
N LEU A 17 -0.28 2.42 -5.10
CA LEU A 17 0.27 1.73 -6.27
C LEU A 17 -0.62 1.93 -7.51
N LYS A 18 -1.94 2.04 -7.34
CA LYS A 18 -2.87 2.35 -8.44
C LYS A 18 -2.68 3.78 -8.94
N ALA A 19 -2.57 4.75 -8.04
CA ALA A 19 -2.36 6.15 -8.38
C ALA A 19 -1.03 6.39 -9.11
N THR A 20 0.03 5.70 -8.67
CA THR A 20 1.35 5.77 -9.34
C THR A 20 1.42 4.95 -10.63
N LYS A 21 0.32 4.32 -11.05
CA LYS A 21 0.23 3.42 -12.22
C LYS A 21 1.23 2.27 -12.17
N GLU A 22 1.72 1.93 -10.97
CA GLU A 22 2.59 0.79 -10.75
C GLU A 22 1.79 -0.50 -10.60
N LEU A 23 0.51 -0.39 -10.18
CA LEU A 23 -0.42 -1.50 -10.11
C LEU A 23 -1.01 -1.81 -11.48
N ILE A 24 -0.71 -3.00 -11.99
CA ILE A 24 -1.17 -3.46 -13.31
C ILE A 24 -2.59 -4.05 -13.21
N SER A 25 -2.93 -4.72 -12.10
CA SER A 25 -4.27 -5.22 -11.82
C SER A 25 -4.49 -5.49 -10.32
N GLU A 26 -5.76 -5.60 -9.89
CA GLU A 26 -6.08 -5.96 -8.51
C GLU A 26 -5.62 -7.36 -8.12
N HIS A 27 -5.60 -8.29 -9.08
CA HIS A 27 -5.21 -9.68 -8.88
C HIS A 27 -3.70 -9.82 -8.64
N GLU A 28 -2.90 -8.89 -9.15
CA GLU A 28 -1.43 -8.92 -9.03
C GLU A 28 -0.88 -8.06 -7.88
N PHE A 29 -1.75 -7.40 -7.11
CA PHE A 29 -1.34 -6.51 -6.02
C PHE A 29 -0.35 -7.17 -5.06
N GLU A 30 -0.67 -8.36 -4.54
CA GLU A 30 0.18 -9.02 -3.55
C GLU A 30 1.54 -9.43 -4.13
N GLN A 31 1.56 -9.87 -5.40
CA GLN A 31 2.81 -10.21 -6.07
C GLN A 31 3.70 -8.97 -6.26
N LEU A 32 3.11 -7.84 -6.68
CA LEU A 32 3.83 -6.60 -6.83
C LEU A 32 4.32 -6.06 -5.48
N ALA A 33 3.45 -6.06 -4.46
CA ALA A 33 3.79 -5.63 -3.11
C ALA A 33 4.93 -6.47 -2.51
N PHE A 34 4.94 -7.78 -2.80
CA PHE A 34 6.04 -8.67 -2.43
C PHE A 34 7.33 -8.35 -3.19
N ARG A 35 7.28 -8.25 -4.53
CA ARG A 35 8.47 -7.89 -5.36
C ARG A 35 9.07 -6.55 -4.95
N LYS A 36 8.25 -5.59 -4.51
CA LYS A 36 8.67 -4.28 -4.01
C LYS A 36 9.02 -4.25 -2.52
N ASN A 37 9.02 -5.41 -1.85
CA ASN A 37 9.34 -5.54 -0.43
C ASN A 37 8.45 -4.66 0.48
N LEU A 38 7.20 -4.46 0.08
CA LEU A 38 6.16 -3.74 0.82
C LEU A 38 5.36 -4.69 1.72
N MET A 39 5.28 -5.96 1.33
CA MET A 39 4.66 -7.05 2.08
C MET A 39 5.58 -8.27 2.11
N ARG A 40 5.49 -9.05 3.18
CA ARG A 40 6.14 -10.37 3.33
C ARG A 40 5.27 -11.46 2.70
N GLU A 41 5.84 -12.65 2.50
CA GLU A 41 5.10 -13.83 2.03
C GLU A 41 3.94 -14.22 2.97
N SER A 42 4.04 -13.92 4.26
CA SER A 42 2.96 -14.10 5.24
C SER A 42 1.78 -13.15 5.03
N GLY A 43 1.87 -12.22 4.08
CA GLY A 43 0.88 -11.16 3.86
C GLY A 43 0.97 -10.02 4.87
N GLU A 44 2.01 -9.96 5.71
CA GLU A 44 2.24 -8.86 6.64
C GLU A 44 2.95 -7.68 5.95
N LEU A 45 2.57 -6.46 6.32
CA LEU A 45 3.25 -5.26 5.83
C LEU A 45 4.67 -5.16 6.39
N THR A 46 5.63 -4.84 5.53
CA THR A 46 6.97 -4.48 5.95
C THR A 46 6.98 -3.05 6.53
N LYS A 47 8.09 -2.66 7.17
CA LYS A 47 8.28 -1.27 7.63
C LYS A 47 8.13 -0.25 6.49
N LEU A 48 8.54 -0.63 5.27
CA LEU A 48 8.41 0.20 4.08
C LEU A 48 6.94 0.31 3.63
N GLY A 49 6.22 -0.82 3.58
CA GLY A 49 4.78 -0.83 3.27
C GLY A 49 3.97 0.03 4.25
N TRP A 50 4.25 -0.07 5.55
CA TRP A 50 3.64 0.78 6.57
C TRP A 50 3.94 2.28 6.39
N LYS A 51 5.18 2.63 6.01
CA LYS A 51 5.57 4.03 5.77
C LYS A 51 4.80 4.61 4.58
N LEU A 52 4.70 3.86 3.48
CA LEU A 52 3.97 4.28 2.28
C LEU A 52 2.46 4.41 2.54
N ALA A 53 1.87 3.48 3.28
CA ALA A 53 0.48 3.57 3.70
C ALA A 53 0.21 4.86 4.50
N LYS A 54 1.10 5.22 5.43
CA LYS A 54 1.00 6.47 6.21
C LYS A 54 1.16 7.73 5.37
N VAL A 55 2.07 7.73 4.38
CA VAL A 55 2.20 8.87 3.46
C VAL A 55 0.90 9.06 2.69
N THR A 56 0.32 7.96 2.19
CA THR A 56 -0.94 7.98 1.44
C THR A 56 -2.12 8.41 2.30
N GLU A 57 -2.12 8.08 3.60
CA GLU A 57 -3.12 8.57 4.57
C GLU A 57 -3.05 10.09 4.76
N SER A 58 -1.86 10.67 4.66
CA SER A 58 -1.61 12.10 4.96
C SER A 58 -1.66 13.00 3.73
N ASP A 59 -1.75 12.42 2.53
CA ASP A 59 -1.64 13.12 1.25
C ASP A 59 -2.78 12.73 0.30
N ASP A 60 -3.89 13.46 0.40
CA ASP A 60 -5.07 13.28 -0.44
C ASP A 60 -4.80 13.54 -1.92
N SER A 61 -3.71 14.23 -2.28
CA SER A 61 -3.37 14.48 -3.69
C SER A 61 -2.98 13.20 -4.44
N VAL A 62 -2.58 12.16 -3.70
CA VAL A 62 -2.36 10.81 -4.24
C VAL A 62 -3.69 10.12 -4.61
N LEU A 63 -4.83 10.63 -4.14
CA LEU A 63 -6.16 10.02 -4.29
C LEU A 63 -6.96 10.59 -5.48
N ASP A 64 -6.59 11.75 -6.04
CA ASP A 64 -7.23 12.34 -7.21
C ASP A 64 -6.62 11.80 -8.52
N PHE A 65 -7.12 10.66 -9.00
CA PHE A 65 -6.83 10.08 -10.32
C PHE A 65 -8.09 9.52 -11.00
#